data_AF-A0A920J6A7-F1
#
_entry.id   AF-A0A920J6A7-F1
#
_cell.length_a   1.000
_cell.length_b   1.000
_cell.length_c   1.000
_cell.angle_alpha   90.00
_cell.angle_beta   90.00
_cell.angle_gamma   90.00
#
_symmetry.space_group_name_H-M   'P 1'
#
loop_
_entity.id
_entity.type
_entity.pdbx_description
1 polymer ?
#
loop_
_entity_poly.entity_id
_entity_poly.type
_entity_poly.pdbx_seq_one_letter_code
_entity_poly.pdbx_strand_id
1 'polypeptide(L)'
;MGGTAELITKATKAFEEGDYRWVVQVMNHAVFADPNNAEARNLQADAFEQLGYQSESGTWRNAYLTAARELRYGSLRIPASMGRQIAHAIQLINSLT
;
A
#
# COMPACT_ATOMS: atom_id res chain seq x y z
N MET A 1 17.52 4.24 -15.44
CA MET A 1 16.46 5.05 -14.80
C MET A 1 16.85 6.53 -14.62
N GLY A 2 18.10 6.96 -14.79
CA GLY A 2 18.46 8.41 -14.76
C GLY A 2 18.51 9.06 -13.37
N GLY A 3 18.46 8.26 -12.30
CA GLY A 3 18.28 8.74 -10.93
C GLY A 3 16.80 8.93 -10.56
N THR A 4 16.51 9.17 -9.28
CA THR A 4 15.14 9.22 -8.76
C THR A 4 14.30 10.34 -9.40
N ALA A 5 14.88 11.52 -9.63
CA ALA A 5 14.18 12.65 -10.24
C ALA A 5 13.72 12.36 -11.69
N GLU A 6 14.59 11.76 -12.51
CA GLU A 6 14.22 11.42 -13.88
C GLU A 6 13.24 10.24 -13.93
N LEU A 7 13.36 9.30 -12.98
CA LEU A 7 12.38 8.22 -12.84
C LEU A 7 10.99 8.75 -12.49
N ILE A 8 10.89 9.70 -11.56
CA ILE A 8 9.63 10.37 -11.20
C ILE A 8 9.07 11.08 -12.43
N THR A 9 9.88 11.85 -13.17
CA THR A 9 9.42 12.55 -14.38
C THR A 9 8.83 11.58 -15.42
N LYS A 10 9.46 10.42 -15.63
CA LYS A 10 8.95 9.38 -16.53
C LYS A 10 7.68 8.72 -16.00
N ALA A 11 7.63 8.46 -14.69
CA ALA A 11 6.45 7.92 -14.03
C ALA A 11 5.25 8.87 -14.09
N THR A 12 5.45 10.18 -13.95
CA THR A 12 4.38 11.18 -14.09
C THR A 12 3.77 11.14 -15.49
N LYS A 13 4.59 11.05 -16.54
CA LYS A 13 4.08 10.91 -17.92
C LYS A 13 3.28 9.63 -18.12
N ALA A 14 3.80 8.50 -17.65
CA ALA A 14 3.09 7.23 -17.71
C ALA A 14 1.78 7.26 -16.90
N PHE A 15 1.75 8.01 -15.80
CA PHE A 15 0.52 8.24 -15.02
C PHE A 15 -0.51 9.02 -15.84
N GLU A 16 -0.11 10.10 -16.50
CA GLU A 16 -0.98 10.89 -17.39
C GLU A 16 -1.50 10.09 -18.58
N GLU A 17 -0.71 9.13 -19.08
CA GLU A 17 -1.09 8.19 -20.14
C GLU A 17 -1.99 7.03 -19.63
N GLY A 18 -2.20 6.92 -18.31
CA GLY A 18 -3.03 5.89 -17.70
C GLY A 18 -2.33 4.54 -17.46
N ASP A 19 -1.00 4.45 -17.62
CA ASP A 19 -0.22 3.24 -17.34
C ASP A 19 0.10 3.11 -15.83
N TYR A 20 -0.96 3.05 -15.03
CA TYR A 20 -0.85 3.00 -13.57
C TYR A 20 -0.09 1.76 -13.08
N ARG A 21 -0.14 0.64 -13.81
CA ARG A 21 0.55 -0.61 -13.45
C ARG A 21 2.06 -0.43 -13.57
N TRP A 22 2.53 0.26 -14.61
CA TRP A 22 3.95 0.57 -14.73
C TRP A 22 4.39 1.58 -13.68
N VAL A 23 3.59 2.62 -13.43
CA VAL A 23 3.88 3.64 -12.40
C VAL A 23 4.09 3.02 -11.02
N VAL A 24 3.19 2.13 -10.56
CA VAL A 24 3.35 1.49 -9.25
C VAL A 24 4.60 0.63 -9.18
N GLN A 25 4.99 -0.02 -10.28
CA GLN A 25 6.20 -0.85 -10.33
C GLN A 25 7.46 0.01 -10.21
N VAL A 26 7.58 1.08 -11.00
CA VAL A 26 8.79 1.90 -10.99
C VAL A 26 8.91 2.76 -9.74
N MET A 27 7.79 3.31 -9.24
CA MET A 27 7.81 4.08 -7.99
C MET A 27 8.08 3.21 -6.77
N ASN A 28 7.72 1.92 -6.81
CA ASN A 28 8.12 0.99 -5.76
C ASN A 28 9.63 0.95 -5.59
N HIS A 29 10.40 0.91 -6.68
CA HIS A 29 11.86 0.95 -6.59
C HIS A 29 12.37 2.27 -5.99
N ALA A 30 11.74 3.41 -6.31
CA ALA A 30 12.10 4.71 -5.74
C ALA A 30 11.81 4.79 -4.24
N VAL A 31 10.63 4.34 -3.79
CA VAL A 31 10.23 4.33 -2.38
C VAL A 31 11.07 3.36 -1.55
N PHE A 32 11.44 2.21 -2.10
CA PHE A 32 12.37 1.29 -1.44
C PHE A 32 13.79 1.83 -1.33
N ALA A 33 14.23 2.62 -2.32
CA ALA A 33 15.55 3.27 -2.28
C ALA A 33 15.59 4.44 -1.28
N ASP A 34 14.53 5.25 -1.23
CA ASP A 34 14.36 6.35 -0.27
C ASP A 34 12.89 6.43 0.22
N PRO A 35 12.59 5.86 1.40
CA PRO A 35 11.23 5.85 1.95
C PRO A 35 10.77 7.22 2.47
N ASN A 36 11.65 8.21 2.53
CA ASN A 36 11.31 9.58 2.92
C ASN A 36 10.99 10.46 1.70
N ASN A 37 11.16 9.96 0.49
CA ASN A 37 10.80 10.67 -0.73
C ASN A 37 9.27 10.78 -0.86
N ALA A 38 8.73 11.92 -0.42
CA ALA A 38 7.29 12.19 -0.43
C ALA A 38 6.70 12.19 -1.85
N GLU A 39 7.44 12.65 -2.85
CA GLU A 39 6.98 12.72 -4.23
C GLU A 39 6.78 11.32 -4.83
N ALA A 40 7.76 10.43 -4.67
CA ALA A 40 7.65 9.04 -5.11
C ALA A 40 6.50 8.30 -4.40
N ARG A 41 6.36 8.51 -3.09
CA ARG A 41 5.28 7.91 -2.29
C ARG A 41 3.90 8.38 -2.72
N ASN A 42 3.75 9.69 -2.96
CA ASN A 42 2.48 10.26 -3.39
C ASN A 42 2.12 9.79 -4.80
N LEU A 43 3.05 9.80 -5.75
CA LEU A 43 2.80 9.31 -7.11
C LEU A 43 2.46 7.82 -7.14
N GLN A 44 3.13 7.00 -6.32
CA GLN A 44 2.78 5.58 -6.17
C GLN A 44 1.38 5.41 -5.56
N ALA A 45 1.03 6.22 -4.56
CA ALA A 45 -0.29 6.19 -3.93
C ALA A 45 -1.39 6.56 -4.93
N ASP A 46 -1.20 7.63 -5.72
CA ASP A 46 -2.15 8.06 -6.75
C ASP A 46 -2.39 6.95 -7.77
N ALA A 47 -1.32 6.27 -8.20
CA ALA A 47 -1.42 5.17 -9.17
C ALA A 47 -2.16 3.95 -8.58
N PHE A 48 -1.91 3.61 -7.31
CA PHE A 48 -2.70 2.60 -6.61
C PHE A 48 -4.18 3.00 -6.47
N GLU A 49 -4.50 4.27 -6.21
CA GLU A 49 -5.90 4.71 -6.17
C GLU A 49 -6.61 4.51 -7.51
N GLN A 50 -5.96 4.84 -8.62
CA GLN A 50 -6.51 4.63 -9.95
C GLN A 50 -6.75 3.14 -10.24
N LEU A 51 -5.80 2.27 -9.89
CA LEU A 51 -5.98 0.82 -10.00
C LEU A 51 -7.12 0.31 -9.09
N GLY A 52 -7.27 0.89 -7.90
CA GLY A 52 -8.37 0.60 -6.98
C GLY A 52 -9.73 1.01 -7.54
N TYR A 53 -9.83 2.15 -8.22
CA TYR A 53 -11.06 2.63 -8.85
C TYR A 53 -11.48 1.78 -10.05
N GLN A 54 -10.51 1.24 -10.80
CA GLN A 54 -10.76 0.41 -11.98
C GLN A 54 -10.96 -1.08 -11.65
N SER A 55 -10.63 -1.51 -10.43
CA SER A 55 -10.73 -2.91 -10.02
C SER A 55 -12.19 -3.33 -9.82
N GLU A 56 -12.64 -4.30 -10.61
CA GLU A 56 -13.92 -4.99 -10.40
C GLU A 56 -13.92 -5.86 -9.13
N SER A 57 -12.76 -6.44 -8.80
CA SER A 57 -12.60 -7.28 -7.63
C SER A 57 -12.48 -6.45 -6.35
N GLY A 58 -13.35 -6.72 -5.39
CA GLY A 58 -13.34 -6.06 -4.08
C GLY A 58 -12.05 -6.31 -3.28
N THR A 59 -11.45 -7.50 -3.39
CA THR A 59 -10.19 -7.80 -2.69
C THR A 59 -9.02 -7.00 -3.25
N TRP A 60 -8.92 -6.88 -4.57
CA TRP A 60 -7.91 -6.06 -5.24
C TRP A 60 -8.10 -4.57 -4.95
N ARG A 61 -9.34 -4.07 -5.02
CA ARG A 61 -9.68 -2.69 -4.63
C ARG A 61 -9.20 -2.40 -3.21
N ASN A 62 -9.53 -3.28 -2.26
CA ASN A 62 -9.15 -3.09 -0.86
C ASN A 62 -7.63 -3.07 -0.67
N ALA A 63 -6.90 -3.97 -1.35
CA ALA A 63 -5.45 -4.01 -1.29
C ALA A 63 -4.82 -2.71 -1.83
N TYR A 64 -5.24 -2.25 -3.01
CA TYR A 64 -4.70 -1.03 -3.62
C TYR A 64 -4.99 0.22 -2.78
N LEU A 65 -6.23 0.40 -2.31
CA LEU A 65 -6.59 1.57 -1.50
C LEU A 65 -5.91 1.55 -0.13
N THR A 66 -5.67 0.37 0.44
CA THR A 66 -4.88 0.24 1.67
C THR A 66 -3.43 0.64 1.42
N ALA A 67 -2.81 0.15 0.34
CA ALA A 67 -1.44 0.51 -0.03
C ALA A 67 -1.29 2.03 -0.26
N ALA A 68 -2.22 2.65 -0.99
CA ALA A 68 -2.24 4.10 -1.19
C ALA A 68 -2.33 4.88 0.13
N ARG A 69 -3.19 4.44 1.05
CA ARG A 69 -3.32 5.03 2.38
C ARG A 69 -2.01 4.92 3.17
N GLU A 70 -1.37 3.75 3.20
CA GLU A 70 -0.14 3.55 3.95
C GLU A 70 1.04 4.33 3.36
N LEU A 71 1.10 4.46 2.04
CA LEU A 71 2.08 5.31 1.37
C LEU A 71 1.94 6.78 1.77
N ARG A 72 0.73 7.29 2.03
CA ARG A 72 0.53 8.69 2.45
C ARG A 72 0.65 8.91 3.95
N TYR A 73 0.12 7.98 4.76
CA TYR A 73 -0.09 8.21 6.20
C TYR A 73 0.68 7.25 7.10
N GLY A 74 1.43 6.30 6.53
CA GLY A 74 2.11 5.23 7.26
C GLY A 74 1.18 4.06 7.59
N SER A 75 1.80 2.99 8.10
CA SER A 75 1.11 1.74 8.38
C SER A 75 0.06 1.87 9.48
N LEU A 76 -1.04 1.13 9.33
CA LEU A 76 -2.02 0.99 10.38
C LEU A 76 -1.41 0.21 11.55
N ARG A 77 -1.24 0.87 12.70
CA ARG A 77 -0.86 0.20 13.93
C ARG A 77 -2.06 -0.51 14.54
N ILE A 78 -2.35 -1.71 14.03
CA ILE A 78 -3.36 -2.60 14.59
C ILE A 78 -2.67 -3.47 15.65
N PRO A 79 -3.00 -3.34 16.94
CA PRO A 79 -2.44 -4.20 17.97
C PRO A 79 -2.73 -5.67 17.67
N ALA A 80 -1.70 -6.52 17.69
CA ALA A 80 -1.84 -7.98 17.54
C ALA A 80 -2.73 -8.62 18.63
N SER A 81 -3.09 -7.87 19.67
CA SER A 81 -4.05 -8.26 20.70
C SER A 81 -5.50 -8.22 20.28
N MET A 82 -5.82 -7.49 19.21
CA MET A 82 -7.18 -7.30 18.71
C MET A 82 -7.66 -8.64 18.11
N GLY A 83 -8.59 -9.32 18.80
CA GLY A 83 -9.14 -10.61 18.35
C GLY A 83 -8.68 -11.86 19.13
N ARG A 84 -7.91 -11.74 20.22
CA ARG A 84 -7.48 -12.88 21.05
C ARG A 84 -8.59 -13.59 21.85
N GLN A 85 -9.85 -13.40 21.51
CA GLN A 85 -10.99 -13.96 22.25
C GLN A 85 -11.03 -15.50 22.20
N ILE A 86 -10.56 -16.11 21.12
CA ILE A 86 -10.51 -17.59 20.98
C ILE A 86 -9.47 -18.20 21.94
N ALA A 87 -8.32 -17.54 22.15
CA ALA A 87 -7.30 -18.01 23.08
C ALA A 87 -7.75 -17.93 24.55
N HIS A 88 -8.54 -16.90 24.90
CA HIS A 88 -9.14 -16.78 26.22
C HIS A 88 -10.20 -17.86 26.50
N ALA A 89 -10.99 -18.25 25.50
CA ALA A 89 -11.98 -19.31 25.65
C ALA A 89 -11.34 -20.67 26.00
N ILE A 90 -10.19 -20.99 25.41
CA ILE A 90 -9.44 -22.23 25.69
C ILE A 90 -8.88 -22.24 27.12
N GLN A 91 -8.39 -21.10 27.61
CA GLN A 91 -7.91 -20.97 28.99
C GLN A 91 -9.02 -21.17 30.03
N LEU A 92 -10.23 -20.67 29.75
CA LEU A 92 -11.39 -20.87 30.64
C LEU A 92 -11.80 -22.34 30.72
N ILE A 93 -11.79 -23.08 29.60
CA ILE A 93 -12.14 -24.51 29.58
C ILE A 93 -11.15 -25.33 30.41
N ASN A 94 -9.85 -25.08 30.28
CA ASN A 94 -8.82 -25.81 31.04
C ASN A 94 -8.78 -25.47 32.54
N SER A 95 -9.40 -24.35 32.96
CA SER A 95 -9.50 -23.96 34.38
C SER A 95 -10.71 -24.58 35.11
N LEU A 96 -11.58 -25.27 34.37
CA LEU A 96 -12.81 -25.91 34.88
C LEU A 96 -12.70 -27.45 34.93
N THR A 97 -11.53 -28.01 34.63
CA THR A 97 -11.18 -29.44 34.72
C THR A 97 -10.04 -29.65 35.69
#